data_AF-A0A1D8MT93-F1
#
_entry.id   AF-A0A1D8MT93-F1
#
_cell.length_a   1.000
_cell.length_b   1.000
_cell.length_c   1.000
_cell.angle_alpha   90.00
_cell.angle_beta   90.00
_cell.angle_gamma   90.00
#
_symmetry.space_group_name_H-M   'P 1'
#
loop_
_entity.id
_entity.type
_entity.pdbx_description
1 polymer ?
#
loop_
_entity_poly.entity_id
_entity_poly.type
_entity_poly.pdbx_seq_one_letter_code
_entity_poly.pdbx_strand_id
1 'polypeptide(L)'
;MVEFETIEKERRDYGNFPGEKFIEVSRNKAIQDDGSENSFIQIATGYYNDEEPQYKKRFTVPTDDKAVDQIVEKLPEMFEKEKENRESEE
;
A
#
# COMPACT_ATOMS: atom_id res chain seq x y z
N MET A 1 19.18 12.53 -8.97
CA MET A 1 17.84 12.75 -8.42
C MET A 1 16.93 11.68 -9.00
N VAL A 2 15.95 11.19 -8.22
CA VAL A 2 14.93 10.28 -8.76
C VAL A 2 13.62 10.99 -8.61
N GLU A 3 12.95 11.23 -9.74
CA GLU A 3 11.61 11.81 -9.77
C GLU A 3 10.58 10.69 -9.72
N PHE A 4 9.52 10.89 -8.95
CA PHE A 4 8.43 9.93 -8.81
C PHE A 4 7.15 10.53 -9.35
N GLU A 5 6.53 9.80 -10.28
CA GLU A 5 5.24 10.16 -10.87
C GLU A 5 4.21 9.07 -10.57
N THR A 6 3.02 9.44 -10.11
CA THR A 6 1.90 8.51 -9.98
C THR A 6 1.13 8.45 -11.30
N ILE A 7 1.11 7.27 -11.93
CA ILE A 7 0.39 7.01 -13.17
C ILE A 7 -1.10 6.83 -12.87
N GLU A 8 -1.41 5.97 -11.89
CA GLU A 8 -2.77 5.63 -11.50
C GLU A 8 -2.82 5.36 -10.00
N LYS A 9 -3.95 5.67 -9.36
CA LYS A 9 -4.20 5.33 -7.97
C LYS A 9 -5.68 5.06 -7.71
N GLU A 10 -5.95 4.03 -6.93
CA GLU A 10 -7.26 3.78 -6.34
C GLU A 10 -7.16 3.87 -4.81
N ARG A 11 -8.08 4.61 -4.21
CA ARG A 11 -8.17 4.79 -2.75
C ARG A 11 -9.48 4.22 -2.22
N ARG A 12 -9.40 3.56 -1.06
CA ARG A 12 -10.53 3.03 -0.30
C ARG A 12 -10.43 3.44 1.17
N ASP A 13 -11.53 3.90 1.74
CA ASP A 13 -11.60 4.24 3.16
C ASP A 13 -11.85 2.99 4.02
N TYR A 14 -11.33 3.01 5.25
CA TYR A 14 -11.59 1.99 6.27
C TYR A 14 -11.53 2.61 7.67
N GLY A 15 -11.96 1.86 8.69
CA GLY A 15 -12.01 2.31 10.09
C GLY A 15 -13.43 2.32 10.63
N ASN A 16 -13.62 2.93 11.79
CA ASN A 16 -14.93 2.96 12.45
C ASN A 16 -15.82 4.07 11.89
N PHE A 17 -15.22 5.13 11.33
CA PHE A 17 -15.92 6.27 10.76
C PHE A 17 -15.44 6.56 9.32
N PRO A 18 -16.34 6.99 8.43
CA PRO A 18 -15.95 7.49 7.09
C PRO A 18 -14.95 8.64 7.21
N GLY A 19 -13.93 8.65 6.36
CA GLY A 19 -12.91 9.71 6.39
C GLY A 19 -11.94 9.63 7.57
N GLU A 20 -11.82 8.49 8.26
CA GLU A 20 -10.83 8.31 9.32
C GLU A 20 -9.49 7.81 8.77
N LYS A 21 -9.50 6.65 8.11
CA LYS A 21 -8.30 6.01 7.52
C LYS A 21 -8.57 5.62 6.08
N PHE A 22 -7.50 5.52 5.31
CA PHE A 22 -7.57 5.05 3.92
C PHE A 22 -6.40 4.12 3.59
N ILE A 23 -6.65 3.24 2.62
CA ILE A 23 -5.64 2.48 1.89
C ILE A 23 -5.66 2.95 0.44
N GLU A 24 -4.48 3.12 -0.15
CA GLU A 24 -4.29 3.55 -1.52
C GLU A 24 -3.38 2.56 -2.22
N VAL A 25 -3.83 2.04 -3.36
CA VAL A 25 -3.04 1.21 -4.27
C VAL A 25 -2.71 2.09 -5.47
N SER A 26 -1.43 2.29 -5.75
CA SER A 26 -0.98 3.16 -6.84
C SER A 26 0.07 2.52 -7.72
N ARG A 27 -0.03 2.78 -9.02
CA ARG A 27 1.01 2.49 -10.01
C ARG A 27 1.84 3.75 -10.19
N ASN A 28 3.11 3.65 -9.87
CA ASN A 28 4.05 4.77 -9.90
C ASN A 28 5.18 4.50 -10.87
N LYS A 29 5.88 5.56 -11.25
CA LYS A 29 7.02 5.58 -12.15
C LYS A 29 8.16 6.30 -11.44
N ALA A 30 9.32 5.66 -11.38
CA ALA A 30 10.57 6.28 -10.99
C ALA A 30 11.34 6.67 -12.25
N ILE A 31 11.70 7.94 -12.37
CA ILE A 31 12.47 8.50 -13.47
C ILE A 31 13.85 8.84 -12.91
N GLN A 32 14.89 8.22 -13.48
CA GLN A 32 16.27 8.44 -13.09
C GLN A 32 16.90 9.57 -13.93
N ASP A 33 18.00 10.15 -13.44
CA ASP A 33 18.70 11.25 -14.14
C ASP A 33 19.18 10.87 -15.56
N ASP A 34 19.41 9.57 -15.81
CA ASP A 34 19.83 9.04 -17.12
C ASP A 34 18.65 8.86 -18.10
N GLY A 35 17.44 9.24 -17.68
CA GLY A 35 16.21 9.08 -18.45
C GLY A 35 15.64 7.67 -18.41
N SER A 36 16.25 6.74 -17.67
CA SER A 36 15.66 5.42 -17.48
C SER A 36 14.45 5.48 -16.56
N GLU A 37 13.45 4.66 -16.89
CA GLU A 37 12.14 4.69 -16.25
C GLU A 37 11.82 3.30 -15.71
N ASN A 38 11.35 3.22 -14.46
CA ASN A 38 10.88 1.98 -13.87
C ASN A 38 9.50 2.16 -13.23
N SER A 39 8.56 1.28 -13.58
CA SER A 39 7.22 1.30 -12.99
C SER A 39 7.09 0.30 -11.84
N PHE A 40 6.45 0.72 -10.77
CA PHE A 40 6.22 -0.13 -9.60
C PHE A 40 4.83 0.10 -9.00
N ILE A 41 4.31 -0.92 -8.32
CA ILE A 41 3.06 -0.84 -7.57
C ILE A 41 3.40 -0.53 -6.11
N GLN A 42 2.69 0.43 -5.52
CA GLN A 42 2.82 0.79 -4.12
C GLN A 42 1.46 0.66 -3.44
N ILE A 43 1.45 0.09 -2.25
CA ILE A 43 0.31 0.16 -1.34
C ILE A 43 0.69 1.08 -0.19
N ALA A 44 -0.15 2.07 0.09
CA ALA A 44 0.04 3.00 1.18
C ALA A 44 -1.21 3.08 2.06
N THR A 45 -1.00 3.38 3.33
CA THR A 45 -2.05 3.67 4.30
C THR A 45 -1.90 5.09 4.79
N GLY A 46 -3.01 5.73 5.12
CA GLY A 46 -3.01 7.06 5.69
C GLY A 46 -4.28 7.35 6.46
N TYR A 47 -4.39 8.59 6.90
CA TYR A 47 -5.53 9.14 7.61
C TYR A 47 -5.79 10.56 7.12
N TYR A 48 -7.01 11.05 7.34
CA TYR A 48 -7.38 12.41 6.98
C TYR A 48 -7.08 13.34 8.16
N ASN A 49 -6.47 14.48 7.88
CA ASN A 49 -6.50 15.64 8.76
C ASN A 49 -7.29 16.76 8.05
N ASP A 50 -7.63 17.84 8.75
CA ASP A 50 -8.47 18.92 8.22
C ASP A 50 -7.90 19.64 6.98
N GLU A 51 -6.61 19.45 6.66
CA GLU A 51 -5.93 20.17 5.57
C GLU A 51 -5.62 19.23 4.39
N GLU A 52 -4.92 18.11 4.63
CA GLU A 52 -4.47 17.16 3.61
C GLU A 52 -4.33 15.72 4.12
N PRO A 53 -4.59 14.70 3.28
CA PRO A 53 -4.41 13.29 3.65
C PRO A 53 -2.96 12.99 4.03
N GLN A 54 -2.77 12.48 5.25
CA GLN A 54 -1.47 12.13 5.81
C GLN A 54 -1.16 10.65 5.56
N TYR A 55 -0.10 10.38 4.80
CA TYR A 55 0.38 9.03 4.56
C TYR A 55 1.21 8.53 5.75
N LYS A 56 0.96 7.31 6.20
CA LYS A 56 1.59 6.70 7.39
C LYS A 56 2.57 5.58 7.04
N LYS A 57 2.09 4.50 6.41
CA LYS A 57 2.93 3.37 5.96
C LYS A 57 2.81 3.20 4.46
N ARG A 58 3.91 2.85 3.81
CA ARG A 58 3.95 2.52 2.37
C ARG A 58 4.85 1.31 2.15
N PHE A 59 4.49 0.47 1.20
CA PHE A 59 5.34 -0.64 0.76
C PHE A 59 5.16 -0.87 -0.74
N THR A 60 6.23 -1.30 -1.39
CA THR A 60 6.24 -1.66 -2.80
C THR A 60 5.83 -3.12 -2.95
N VAL A 61 4.96 -3.39 -3.92
CA VAL A 61 4.51 -4.75 -4.24
C VAL A 61 5.36 -5.29 -5.39
N PRO A 62 5.79 -6.56 -5.35
CA PRO A 62 6.40 -7.22 -6.50
C PRO A 62 5.48 -7.18 -7.73
N THR A 63 6.06 -7.18 -8.92
CA THR A 63 5.31 -7.21 -10.19
C THR A 63 5.39 -8.55 -10.91
N ASP A 64 6.00 -9.56 -10.28
CA ASP A 64 6.01 -10.93 -10.80
C ASP A 64 4.69 -11.63 -10.44
N ASP A 65 4.00 -12.16 -11.44
CA ASP A 65 2.67 -12.75 -11.29
C ASP A 65 2.65 -13.85 -10.22
N LYS A 66 3.68 -14.72 -10.18
CA LYS A 66 3.74 -15.81 -9.19
C LYS A 66 3.94 -15.29 -7.78
N ALA A 67 4.73 -14.24 -7.61
CA ALA A 67 4.90 -13.60 -6.32
C ALA A 67 3.60 -12.96 -5.84
N VAL A 68 2.86 -12.29 -6.74
CA VAL A 68 1.56 -11.68 -6.42
C VAL A 68 0.53 -12.75 -6.06
N ASP A 69 0.43 -13.83 -6.83
CA ASP A 69 -0.48 -14.95 -6.55
C ASP A 69 -0.24 -15.55 -5.16
N GLN A 70 1.03 -15.74 -4.80
CA GLN A 70 1.40 -16.24 -3.47
C GLN A 70 1.05 -15.25 -2.36
N ILE A 71 1.19 -13.94 -2.58
CA ILE A 71 0.77 -12.92 -1.62
C ILE A 71 -0.75 -12.97 -1.42
N VAL A 72 -1.52 -13.01 -2.51
CA VAL A 72 -2.99 -13.07 -2.44
C VAL A 72 -3.47 -14.32 -1.72
N GLU A 73 -2.82 -15.47 -1.95
CA GLU A 73 -3.15 -16.73 -1.29
C GLU A 73 -2.80 -16.73 0.21
N LYS A 74 -1.59 -16.28 0.58
CA LYS A 74 -1.04 -16.46 1.93
C LYS A 74 -1.35 -15.32 2.89
N LEU A 75 -1.56 -14.11 2.39
CA LEU A 75 -1.76 -12.94 3.25
C LEU A 75 -2.97 -13.06 4.18
N PRO A 76 -4.14 -13.59 3.75
CA PRO A 76 -5.27 -13.82 4.66
C PRO A 76 -4.93 -14.80 5.80
N GLU A 77 -4.33 -15.94 5.47
CA GLU A 77 -3.91 -16.96 6.45
C GLU A 77 -2.92 -16.38 7.48
N MET A 78 -1.95 -15.59 7.02
CA MET A 78 -0.98 -14.92 7.90
C MET A 78 -1.64 -13.86 8.78
N PHE A 79 -2.63 -13.14 8.24
CA PHE A 79 -3.39 -12.15 9.00
C PHE A 79 -4.23 -12.79 10.11
N GLU A 80 -4.88 -13.93 9.84
CA GLU A 80 -5.64 -14.68 10.85
C GLU A 80 -4.75 -15.13 12.00
N LYS A 81 -3.58 -15.71 11.70
CA LYS A 81 -2.61 -16.12 12.72
C LYS A 81 -2.12 -14.96 13.59
N GLU A 82 -1.83 -13.82 12.97
CA GLU A 82 -1.44 -12.61 13.68
C GLU A 82 -2.56 -12.07 14.57
N LYS A 83 -3.83 -12.19 14.13
CA LYS A 83 -4.99 -11.80 14.92
C LYS A 83 -5.17 -12.68 16.15
N GLU A 84 -5.10 -14.00 15.97
CA GLU A 84 -5.18 -14.98 17.06
C GLU A 84 -4.09 -14.74 18.11
N ASN A 85 -2.86 -14.44 17.68
CA ASN A 85 -1.76 -14.17 18.59
C ASN A 85 -2.05 -12.93 19.46
N ARG A 86 -2.57 -11.84 18.89
CA ARG A 86 -2.94 -10.63 19.65
C ARG A 86 -4.05 -10.89 20.65
N GLU A 87 -5.07 -11.66 20.25
CA GLU A 87 -6.21 -11.99 21.13
C GLU A 87 -5.80 -12.96 22.26
N SER A 88 -4.73 -13.73 22.09
CA SER A 88 -4.19 -14.63 23.13
C SER A 88 -3.26 -13.95 24.14
N GLU A 89 -2.78 -12.74 23.81
CA GLU A 89 -1.92 -11.91 24.66
C GLU A 89 -2.71 -10.89 25.52
N GLU A 90 -4.02 -10.73 25.28
CA GLU A 90 -4.96 -9.90 26.06
C GLU A 90 -5.70 -10.70 27.15
#